data_AF-A0A2G4JLL5-F1
#
_entry.id   AF-A0A2G4JLL5-F1
#
_cell.length_a   1.000
_cell.length_b   1.000
_cell.length_c   1.000
_cell.angle_alpha   90.00
_cell.angle_beta   90.00
_cell.angle_gamma   90.00
#
_symmetry.space_group_name_H-M   'P 1'
#
loop_
_entity.id
_entity.type
_entity.pdbx_description
1 polymer ?
#
loop_
_entity_poly.entity_id
_entity_poly.type
_entity_poly.pdbx_seq_one_letter_code
_entity_poly.pdbx_strand_id
1 'polypeptide(L)'
;MGAVVLSVACSTPAAPAATPAPKPNDAQHAGITTPHGDHSAHHGGLVMMNGEVHYEVVLDRGGKHRIWFSDSVREDLPASVASKVMVVVSRQDAAPEEIALGIDDSGESWVADGKPVAGEDVMVKITYLTRGEPFEVELPFVVSAK
;
A
#
# COMPACT_ATOMS: atom_id res chain seq x y z
N MET A 1 42.05 26.14 -62.81
CA MET A 1 42.03 27.19 -61.77
C MET A 1 40.90 26.86 -60.82
N GLY A 2 41.23 26.48 -59.59
CA GLY A 2 40.30 25.92 -58.62
C GLY A 2 39.43 26.99 -57.94
N ALA A 3 38.18 26.63 -57.66
CA ALA A 3 37.31 27.36 -56.76
C ALA A 3 36.94 26.43 -55.60
N VAL A 4 37.44 26.78 -54.42
CA VAL A 4 37.18 26.14 -53.14
C VAL A 4 35.77 26.48 -52.71
N VAL A 5 34.95 25.47 -52.41
CA VAL A 5 33.62 25.65 -51.82
C VAL A 5 33.79 25.67 -50.30
N LEU A 6 33.56 26.81 -49.66
CA LEU A 6 33.46 26.90 -48.21
C LEU A 6 32.07 26.46 -47.75
N SER A 7 32.01 25.31 -47.07
CA SER A 7 30.83 24.87 -46.32
C SER A 7 30.79 25.60 -44.98
N VAL A 8 29.78 26.45 -44.76
CA VAL A 8 29.49 27.02 -43.44
C VAL A 8 28.68 25.99 -42.65
N ALA A 9 29.33 25.28 -41.74
CA ALA A 9 28.68 24.42 -40.75
C ALA A 9 28.37 25.25 -39.50
N CYS A 10 27.11 25.63 -39.29
CA CYS A 10 26.65 26.14 -38.00
C CYS A 10 26.67 24.98 -37.00
N SER A 11 27.68 24.94 -36.14
CA SER A 11 27.70 24.04 -34.99
C SER A 11 26.87 24.68 -33.87
N THR A 12 25.73 24.10 -33.53
CA THR A 12 24.98 24.47 -32.31
C THR A 12 25.82 24.05 -31.09
N PRO A 13 26.07 24.92 -30.10
CA PRO A 13 26.71 24.48 -28.86
C PRO A 13 25.77 23.54 -28.11
N ALA A 14 26.30 22.42 -27.62
CA ALA A 14 25.58 21.57 -26.70
C ALA A 14 25.17 22.38 -25.46
N ALA A 15 23.88 22.33 -25.10
CA ALA A 15 23.42 22.92 -23.86
C ALA A 15 24.17 22.26 -22.68
N PRO A 16 24.62 23.03 -21.67
CA PRO A 16 25.20 22.44 -20.49
C PRO A 16 24.16 21.54 -19.82
N ALA A 17 24.58 20.32 -19.45
CA ALA A 17 23.75 19.41 -18.69
C ALA A 17 23.28 20.13 -17.41
N ALA A 18 21.97 20.19 -17.21
CA ALA A 18 21.40 20.73 -15.99
C ALA A 18 21.93 19.91 -14.80
N THR A 19 22.60 20.59 -13.87
CA THR A 19 23.01 19.99 -12.60
C THR A 19 21.74 19.49 -11.88
N PRO A 20 21.69 18.25 -11.39
CA PRO A 20 20.56 17.78 -10.61
C PRO A 20 20.39 18.71 -9.40
N ALA A 21 19.17 19.17 -9.15
CA ALA A 21 18.88 19.92 -7.93
C ALA A 21 19.30 19.08 -6.71
N PRO A 22 19.92 19.69 -5.69
CA PRO A 22 20.22 18.97 -4.46
C PRO A 22 18.92 18.45 -3.86
N LYS A 23 18.93 17.16 -3.50
CA LYS A 23 17.79 16.52 -2.81
C LYS A 23 17.48 17.29 -1.53
N PRO A 24 16.19 17.51 -1.18
CA PRO A 24 15.83 18.16 0.08
C PRO A 24 16.52 17.45 1.26
N ASN A 25 17.32 18.20 2.02
CA ASN A 25 17.88 17.75 3.30
C ASN A 25 16.86 18.05 4.41
N ASP A 26 15.67 17.48 4.27
CA ASP A 26 14.67 17.60 5.32
C ASP A 26 15.00 16.53 6.35
N ALA A 27 15.29 16.95 7.59
CA ALA A 27 15.55 16.04 8.71
C ALA A 27 14.43 14.99 8.92
N GLN A 28 13.25 15.23 8.34
CA GLN A 28 12.11 14.31 8.30
C GLN A 28 12.35 13.05 7.44
N HIS A 29 13.33 13.07 6.53
CA HIS A 29 13.75 11.92 5.72
C HIS A 29 15.09 11.33 6.18
N ALA A 30 15.72 11.92 7.20
CA ALA A 30 16.93 11.38 7.80
C ALA A 30 16.54 10.30 8.81
N GLY A 31 16.38 9.04 8.38
CA GLY A 31 16.25 7.96 9.36
C GLY A 31 15.63 6.63 8.95
N ILE A 32 15.22 6.40 7.71
CA ILE A 32 14.85 5.01 7.32
C ILE A 32 16.10 4.33 6.77
N THR A 33 16.96 3.85 7.67
CA THR A 33 18.12 3.00 7.32
C THR A 33 17.83 1.52 7.53
N THR A 34 16.74 1.18 8.21
CA THR A 34 16.28 -0.20 8.34
C THR A 34 15.79 -0.69 6.98
N PRO A 35 16.18 -1.89 6.53
CA PRO A 35 15.60 -2.50 5.35
C PRO A 35 14.07 -2.49 5.44
N HIS A 36 13.42 -1.92 4.44
CA HIS A 36 11.97 -1.77 4.39
C HIS A 36 11.49 -2.25 3.02
N GLY A 37 10.64 -3.27 3.00
CA GLY A 37 10.09 -3.84 1.78
C GLY A 37 9.10 -2.89 1.12
N ASP A 38 8.83 -3.11 -0.16
CA ASP A 38 7.87 -2.29 -0.89
C ASP A 38 6.43 -2.49 -0.37
N HIS A 39 5.53 -1.63 -0.84
CA HIS A 39 4.10 -1.72 -0.54
C HIS A 39 3.32 -2.32 -1.72
N SER A 40 3.96 -3.19 -2.51
CA SER A 40 3.27 -3.95 -3.56
C SER A 40 2.44 -5.08 -2.94
N ALA A 41 1.28 -5.32 -3.53
CA ALA A 41 0.36 -6.35 -3.09
C ALA A 41 0.85 -7.74 -3.51
N HIS A 42 0.89 -8.69 -2.57
CA HIS A 42 1.16 -10.10 -2.86
C HIS A 42 -0.12 -10.85 -3.24
N HIS A 43 -1.27 -10.43 -2.70
CA HIS A 43 -2.58 -11.06 -2.86
C HIS A 43 -3.56 -10.21 -3.69
N GLY A 44 -3.12 -9.03 -4.12
CA GLY A 44 -3.90 -8.08 -4.93
C GLY A 44 -4.82 -7.18 -4.09
N GLY A 45 -4.49 -6.98 -2.81
CA GLY A 45 -5.15 -6.07 -1.90
C GLY A 45 -4.45 -4.71 -1.77
N LEU A 46 -4.88 -3.94 -0.78
CA LEU A 46 -4.22 -2.71 -0.33
C LEU A 46 -3.20 -3.07 0.74
N VAL A 47 -1.95 -2.67 0.55
CA VAL A 47 -0.89 -2.86 1.56
C VAL A 47 -0.69 -1.59 2.36
N MET A 48 -0.61 -1.77 3.67
CA MET A 48 -0.34 -0.71 4.64
C MET A 48 0.64 -1.20 5.70
N MET A 49 1.07 -0.30 6.58
CA MET A 49 2.01 -0.60 7.64
C MET A 49 1.59 0.03 8.97
N ASN A 50 1.83 -0.70 10.05
CA ASN A 50 1.79 -0.25 11.43
C ASN A 50 3.13 -0.62 12.11
N GLY A 51 4.01 0.37 12.30
CA GLY A 51 5.35 0.12 12.84
C GLY A 51 6.16 -0.81 11.91
N GLU A 52 6.55 -1.96 12.42
CA GLU A 52 7.30 -2.99 11.67
C GLU A 52 6.41 -4.08 11.06
N VAL A 53 5.08 -3.93 11.15
CA VAL A 53 4.13 -4.91 10.64
C VAL A 53 3.39 -4.31 9.45
N HIS A 54 3.56 -4.94 8.30
CA HIS A 54 2.72 -4.70 7.13
C HIS A 54 1.47 -5.56 7.19
N TYR A 55 0.38 -5.06 6.64
CA TYR A 55 -0.83 -5.82 6.44
C TYR A 55 -1.42 -5.56 5.06
N GLU A 56 -1.86 -6.63 4.42
CA GLU A 56 -2.51 -6.58 3.11
C GLU A 56 -3.99 -6.90 3.25
N VAL A 57 -4.84 -5.98 2.80
CA VAL A 57 -6.31 -6.05 2.96
C VAL A 57 -6.95 -6.29 1.61
N VAL A 58 -7.68 -7.40 1.49
CA VAL A 58 -8.51 -7.73 0.34
C VAL A 58 -9.97 -7.69 0.78
N LEU A 59 -10.72 -6.71 0.27
CA LEU A 59 -12.19 -6.69 0.33
C LEU A 59 -12.73 -6.86 -1.08
N ASP A 60 -13.39 -7.99 -1.36
CA ASP A 60 -13.78 -8.32 -2.72
C ASP A 60 -15.25 -7.95 -3.07
N ARG A 61 -15.55 -8.02 -4.38
CA ARG A 61 -16.90 -7.78 -4.94
C ARG A 61 -17.88 -8.95 -4.73
N GLY A 62 -17.42 -10.08 -4.20
CA GLY A 62 -18.21 -11.25 -3.84
C GLY A 62 -18.55 -11.35 -2.34
N GLY A 63 -18.04 -10.45 -1.51
CA GLY A 63 -18.18 -10.48 -0.06
C GLY A 63 -17.17 -11.36 0.68
N LYS A 64 -16.12 -11.89 0.03
CA LYS A 64 -15.01 -12.56 0.74
C LYS A 64 -13.96 -11.52 1.11
N HIS A 65 -13.58 -11.51 2.38
CA HIS A 65 -12.63 -10.55 2.94
C HIS A 65 -11.47 -11.29 3.56
N ARG A 66 -10.26 -10.76 3.37
CA ARG A 66 -9.04 -11.40 3.87
C ARG A 66 -7.96 -10.38 4.22
N ILE A 67 -7.23 -10.65 5.31
CA ILE A 67 -6.08 -9.85 5.76
C ILE A 67 -4.90 -10.77 6.06
N TRP A 68 -3.73 -10.42 5.51
CA TRP A 68 -2.45 -11.06 5.82
C TRP A 68 -1.53 -10.07 6.53
N PHE A 69 -0.57 -10.60 7.28
CA PHE A 69 0.46 -9.82 7.96
C PHE A 69 1.85 -10.22 7.45
N SER A 70 2.74 -9.25 7.33
CA SER A 70 4.16 -9.47 7.01
C SER A 70 5.03 -8.53 7.85
N ASP A 71 6.31 -8.85 7.98
CA ASP A 71 7.26 -8.00 8.69
C ASP A 71 7.74 -6.81 7.84
N SER A 72 8.67 -6.02 8.37
CA SER A 72 9.14 -4.80 7.70
C SER A 72 9.89 -5.06 6.39
N VAL A 73 10.39 -6.27 6.15
CA VAL A 73 11.01 -6.67 4.88
C VAL A 73 10.06 -7.48 3.99
N ARG A 74 8.77 -7.55 4.34
CA ARG A 74 7.70 -8.27 3.64
C ARG A 74 7.85 -9.80 3.67
N GLU A 75 8.48 -10.35 4.71
CA GLU A 75 8.37 -11.79 5.00
C GLU A 75 7.03 -12.09 5.70
N ASP A 76 6.36 -13.16 5.29
CA ASP A 76 5.04 -13.52 5.80
C ASP A 76 5.08 -13.84 7.30
N LEU A 77 4.10 -13.31 8.04
CA LEU A 77 3.89 -13.59 9.46
C LEU A 77 2.65 -14.45 9.66
N PRO A 78 2.60 -15.29 10.71
CA PRO A 78 1.39 -16.01 11.05
C PRO A 78 0.28 -15.02 11.44
N ALA A 79 -0.98 -15.36 11.13
CA ALA A 79 -2.14 -14.53 11.46
C ALA A 79 -2.22 -14.20 12.95
N SER A 80 -1.72 -15.09 13.80
CA SER A 80 -1.69 -14.95 15.27
C SER A 80 -0.79 -13.84 15.80
N VAL A 81 -0.03 -13.13 14.94
CA VAL A 81 0.67 -11.89 15.33
C VAL A 81 -0.32 -10.80 15.77
N ALA A 82 -1.55 -10.84 15.25
CA ALA A 82 -2.66 -9.98 15.61
C ALA A 82 -3.76 -10.76 16.36
N SER A 83 -4.65 -10.04 17.01
CA SER A 83 -5.88 -10.58 17.59
C SER A 83 -7.02 -9.58 17.51
N LYS A 84 -8.27 -10.05 17.64
CA LYS A 84 -9.48 -9.22 17.57
C LYS A 84 -9.54 -8.38 16.29
N VAL A 85 -9.21 -8.99 15.15
CA VAL A 85 -9.23 -8.30 13.85
C VAL A 85 -10.67 -8.02 13.45
N MET A 86 -10.98 -6.75 13.23
CA MET A 86 -12.29 -6.27 12.80
C MET A 86 -12.12 -5.36 11.58
N VAL A 87 -13.11 -5.42 10.69
CA VAL A 87 -13.30 -4.48 9.59
C VAL A 87 -14.67 -3.83 9.76
N VAL A 88 -14.73 -2.51 9.66
CA VAL A 88 -15.99 -1.77 9.54
C VAL A 88 -16.05 -1.14 8.17
N VAL A 89 -17.08 -1.50 7.39
CA VAL A 89 -17.31 -0.96 6.04
C VAL A 89 -18.45 0.05 6.07
N SER A 90 -18.13 1.31 5.81
CA SER A 90 -19.08 2.42 5.74
C SER A 90 -19.32 2.82 4.28
N ARG A 91 -20.59 3.04 3.92
CA ARG A 91 -21.02 3.40 2.56
C ARG A 91 -21.97 4.58 2.65
N GLN A 92 -21.93 5.48 1.68
CA GLN A 92 -22.90 6.58 1.58
C GLN A 92 -24.31 5.98 1.53
N ASP A 93 -25.17 6.37 2.47
CA ASP A 93 -26.57 5.92 2.60
C ASP A 93 -26.82 4.49 3.12
N ALA A 94 -25.83 3.84 3.74
CA ALA A 94 -26.03 2.58 4.45
C ALA A 94 -25.51 2.63 5.89
N ALA A 95 -26.12 1.84 6.77
CA ALA A 95 -25.55 1.59 8.09
C ALA A 95 -24.17 0.92 7.94
N PRO A 96 -23.16 1.30 8.74
CA PRO A 96 -21.87 0.62 8.76
C PRO A 96 -22.03 -0.86 9.02
N GLU A 97 -21.20 -1.65 8.33
CA GLU A 97 -21.15 -3.10 8.48
C GLU A 97 -19.93 -3.48 9.30
N GLU A 98 -20.15 -4.01 10.51
CA GLU A 98 -19.09 -4.52 11.36
C GLU A 98 -18.85 -6.01 11.09
N ILE A 99 -17.61 -6.35 10.77
CA ILE A 99 -17.20 -7.68 10.32
C ILE A 99 -16.06 -8.14 11.22
N ALA A 100 -16.31 -9.17 12.02
CA ALA A 100 -15.28 -9.85 12.79
C ALA A 100 -14.61 -10.91 11.92
N LEU A 101 -13.28 -10.87 11.83
CA LEU A 101 -12.53 -11.87 11.10
C LEU A 101 -12.09 -13.00 12.04
N GLY A 102 -11.94 -14.20 11.49
CA GLY A 102 -11.32 -15.35 12.15
C GLY A 102 -10.06 -15.78 11.42
N ILE A 103 -9.14 -16.44 12.10
CA ILE A 103 -7.97 -17.06 11.45
C ILE A 103 -8.46 -18.21 10.56
N ASP A 104 -7.95 -18.32 9.34
CA ASP A 104 -8.26 -19.42 8.43
C ASP A 104 -7.59 -20.75 8.83
N ASP A 105 -7.95 -21.83 8.13
CA ASP A 105 -7.49 -23.18 8.48
C ASP A 105 -5.96 -23.37 8.36
N SER A 106 -5.27 -22.56 7.53
CA SER A 106 -3.80 -22.61 7.43
C SER A 106 -3.09 -21.83 8.53
N GLY A 107 -3.77 -20.88 9.19
CA GLY A 107 -3.15 -20.00 10.18
C GLY A 107 -2.43 -18.80 9.58
N GLU A 108 -2.55 -18.60 8.27
CA GLU A 108 -1.78 -17.60 7.52
C GLU A 108 -2.53 -16.28 7.41
N SER A 109 -3.87 -16.30 7.48
CA SER A 109 -4.66 -15.09 7.28
C SER A 109 -5.89 -15.01 8.15
N TRP A 110 -6.44 -13.80 8.24
CA TRP A 110 -7.74 -13.52 8.81
C TRP A 110 -8.78 -13.45 7.70
N VAL A 111 -9.91 -14.15 7.85
CA VAL A 111 -10.98 -14.25 6.87
C VAL A 111 -12.34 -13.92 7.46
N ALA A 112 -13.22 -13.35 6.63
CA ALA A 112 -14.63 -13.21 6.93
C ALA A 112 -15.47 -13.17 5.66
N ASP A 113 -16.76 -13.44 5.84
CA ASP A 113 -17.80 -13.15 4.87
C ASP A 113 -18.52 -11.86 5.26
N GLY A 114 -18.78 -11.00 4.28
CA GLY A 114 -19.52 -9.76 4.42
C GLY A 114 -20.32 -9.45 3.16
N LYS A 115 -20.87 -8.24 3.07
CA LYS A 115 -21.46 -7.75 1.83
C LYS A 115 -20.36 -7.42 0.82
N PRO A 116 -20.64 -7.57 -0.49
CA PRO A 116 -19.79 -7.05 -1.54
C PRO A 116 -19.29 -5.62 -1.26
N VAL A 117 -18.01 -5.40 -1.50
CA VAL A 117 -17.40 -4.06 -1.48
C VAL A 117 -17.18 -3.62 -2.93
N ALA A 118 -17.82 -2.51 -3.32
CA ALA A 118 -17.75 -1.94 -4.65
C ALA A 118 -18.09 -0.44 -4.59
N GLY A 119 -17.62 0.32 -5.58
CA GLY A 119 -17.80 1.77 -5.66
C GLY A 119 -16.57 2.55 -5.18
N GLU A 120 -16.65 3.87 -5.30
CA GLU A 120 -15.57 4.80 -4.93
C GLU A 120 -15.82 5.48 -3.57
N ASP A 121 -17.06 5.41 -3.05
CA ASP A 121 -17.50 6.05 -1.80
C ASP A 121 -17.54 5.06 -0.62
N VAL A 122 -16.53 4.21 -0.50
CA VAL A 122 -16.41 3.24 0.60
C VAL A 122 -15.30 3.67 1.54
N MET A 123 -15.63 3.81 2.82
CA MET A 123 -14.65 3.96 3.90
C MET A 123 -14.51 2.64 4.65
N VAL A 124 -13.27 2.27 4.92
CA VAL A 124 -12.93 1.04 5.63
C VAL A 124 -12.14 1.41 6.87
N LYS A 125 -12.64 0.98 8.03
CA LYS A 125 -11.91 1.03 9.27
C LYS A 125 -11.43 -0.36 9.64
N ILE A 126 -10.13 -0.51 9.87
CA ILE A 126 -9.51 -1.76 10.29
C ILE A 126 -9.03 -1.58 11.72
N THR A 127 -9.37 -2.54 12.59
CA THR A 127 -8.85 -2.58 13.96
C THR A 127 -8.30 -3.95 14.29
N TYR A 128 -7.26 -3.99 15.11
CA TYR A 128 -6.69 -5.22 15.66
C TYR A 128 -5.81 -4.90 16.87
N LEU A 129 -5.42 -5.94 17.62
CA LEU A 129 -4.40 -5.85 18.65
C LEU A 129 -3.13 -6.54 18.19
N THR A 130 -1.98 -5.88 18.29
CA THR A 130 -0.65 -6.48 18.10
C THR A 130 0.18 -6.28 19.35
N ARG A 131 0.77 -7.35 19.89
CA ARG A 131 1.54 -7.30 21.17
C ARG A 131 0.74 -6.68 22.34
N GLY A 132 -0.59 -6.79 22.31
CA GLY A 132 -1.50 -6.21 23.31
C GLY A 132 -1.86 -4.75 23.09
N GLU A 133 -1.25 -4.07 22.11
CA GLU A 133 -1.54 -2.67 21.78
C GLU A 133 -2.62 -2.58 20.70
N PRO A 134 -3.65 -1.73 20.87
CA PRO A 134 -4.66 -1.53 19.85
C PRO A 134 -4.12 -0.69 18.69
N PHE A 135 -4.48 -1.11 17.49
CA PHE A 135 -4.31 -0.35 16.27
C PHE A 135 -5.68 -0.10 15.63
N GLU A 136 -5.85 1.10 15.10
CA GLU A 136 -7.02 1.52 14.34
C GLU A 136 -6.57 2.41 13.19
N VAL A 137 -7.16 2.18 12.01
CA VAL A 137 -6.97 3.05 10.86
C VAL A 137 -8.25 3.11 10.04
N GLU A 138 -8.60 4.28 9.51
CA GLU A 138 -9.76 4.47 8.62
C GLU A 138 -9.33 5.17 7.33
N LEU A 139 -9.75 4.61 6.19
CA LEU A 139 -9.29 5.02 4.86
C LEU A 139 -10.39 4.84 3.81
N PRO A 140 -10.34 5.63 2.72
CA PRO A 140 -11.08 5.30 1.51
C PRO A 140 -10.55 3.98 0.93
N PHE A 141 -11.47 3.12 0.50
CA PHE A 141 -11.12 1.83 -0.09
C PHE A 141 -11.72 1.73 -1.49
N VAL A 142 -10.83 1.63 -2.48
CA VAL A 142 -11.23 1.41 -3.88
C VAL A 142 -10.83 0.01 -4.26
N VAL A 143 -11.82 -0.82 -4.61
CA VAL A 143 -11.53 -2.17 -5.12
C VAL A 143 -10.99 -2.02 -6.53
N SER A 144 -9.69 -2.28 -6.68
CA SER A 144 -9.03 -2.33 -8.00
C SER A 144 -9.84 -3.21 -8.95
N ALA A 145 -10.07 -2.74 -10.18
CA ALA A 145 -10.64 -3.57 -11.23
C ALA A 145 -9.61 -4.66 -11.56
N LYS A 146 -9.95 -5.92 -11.29
CA LYS A 146 -9.25 -7.06 -11.89
C LYS A 146 -9.92 -7.37 -13.23
#